data_AF-A0A840NXJ0-F1
#
_entry.id   AF-A0A840NXJ0-F1
#
_cell.length_a   1.000
_cell.length_b   1.000
_cell.length_c   1.000
_cell.angle_alpha   90.00
_cell.angle_beta   90.00
_cell.angle_gamma   90.00
#
_symmetry.space_group_name_H-M   'P 1'
#
loop_
_entity.id
_entity.type
_entity.pdbx_description
1 polymer ?
#
loop_
_entity_poly.entity_id
_entity_poly.type
_entity_poly.pdbx_seq_one_letter_code
_entity_poly.pdbx_strand_id
1 'polypeptide(L)'
;MPYGPAPAGLAGLARRAMAALCAVMVAVVTMGVVSPAGASAGCRAVYTASQWRSGFTATVQVTNLGGPLDGWTLEWDFPHPSQTVVQGWNGTFERRANRVTVTAAEHNAALGTGTSVSPGFNGSWSGANPAPTVFTLNGVTCTGRLTSPVPSVTSRPDPWDPPAALAGGLAQAWRHVEDTYPGLYGFRNYVWDQIMANRGAINYCVRWDSDAKVTPALRDEIHAALARQFKKWIDALVEDGRGWNSWPYPDVPVRVVGWAVRERATLEWSDPSVDIYVGDLADGAPQCAPHCGRFFHQDGDYSRCPGGAARHYDMSLWLTEGMRGGAGGDWGQRIGSEYLVNALDDDDIHILLHEMGHGFGLDDFYDWTPAGTAGFLMKAGTATRITPFDTWMLRDWWRHLKHRYGY
;
A
#
# COMPACT_ATOMS: atom_id res chain seq x y z
N MET A 1 52.56 21.45 86.04
CA MET A 1 51.33 20.95 86.69
C MET A 1 50.41 20.39 85.60
N PRO A 2 49.73 19.27 85.86
CA PRO A 2 49.94 18.04 85.09
C PRO A 2 48.62 17.41 84.58
N TYR A 3 48.77 16.21 84.00
CA TYR A 3 47.75 15.20 83.66
C TYR A 3 46.95 15.49 82.37
N GLY A 4 46.88 14.58 81.39
CA GLY A 4 46.93 13.12 81.50
C GLY A 4 45.57 12.54 81.06
N PRO A 5 45.50 11.28 80.63
CA PRO A 5 44.69 10.81 79.50
C PRO A 5 43.31 10.23 79.87
N ALA A 6 42.54 9.85 78.83
CA ALA A 6 41.21 9.19 78.84
C ALA A 6 41.15 7.91 79.71
N PRO A 7 39.96 7.40 80.17
CA PRO A 7 39.09 6.56 79.32
C PRO A 7 37.57 6.44 79.67
N ALA A 8 36.83 5.86 78.71
CA ALA A 8 35.69 4.92 78.74
C ALA A 8 34.50 4.97 79.75
N GLY A 9 33.29 4.79 79.19
CA GLY A 9 32.02 4.40 79.85
C GLY A 9 30.88 5.34 79.44
N LEU A 10 29.65 4.96 79.08
CA LEU A 10 28.85 3.74 79.20
C LEU A 10 27.73 3.79 78.14
N ALA A 11 27.15 2.62 77.89
CA ALA A 11 26.02 2.35 76.98
C ALA A 11 24.76 3.21 77.23
N GLY A 12 23.97 3.47 76.18
CA GLY A 12 22.61 3.99 76.34
C GLY A 12 21.90 4.51 75.10
N LEU A 13 21.26 3.59 74.38
CA LEU A 13 19.90 3.73 73.81
C LEU A 13 19.57 4.78 72.72
N ALA A 14 19.04 4.20 71.63
CA ALA A 14 17.82 4.60 70.93
C ALA A 14 17.88 5.68 69.83
N ARG A 15 17.87 5.15 68.60
CA ARG A 15 16.99 5.52 67.48
C ARG A 15 16.82 7.02 67.21
N ARG A 16 17.49 7.51 66.17
CA ARG A 16 16.88 8.42 65.19
C ARG A 16 17.31 8.03 63.78
N ALA A 17 16.32 7.63 62.99
CA ALA A 17 16.40 7.40 61.56
C ALA A 17 16.26 8.72 60.79
N MET A 18 16.54 8.66 59.47
CA MET A 18 16.42 9.68 58.41
C MET A 18 17.62 10.64 58.29
N ALA A 19 18.23 10.85 57.14
CA ALA A 19 18.07 10.26 55.81
C ALA A 19 19.40 10.48 55.05
N ALA A 20 20.00 9.41 54.52
CA ALA A 20 21.12 9.52 53.61
C ALA A 20 20.57 9.69 52.19
N LEU A 21 20.82 10.84 51.56
CA LEU A 21 20.70 10.96 50.11
C LEU A 21 21.82 10.11 49.48
N CYS A 22 21.49 8.89 49.09
CA CYS A 22 22.29 8.14 48.11
C CYS A 22 21.96 8.68 46.72
N ALA A 23 22.89 9.43 46.14
CA ALA A 23 22.89 9.70 44.71
C ALA A 23 23.17 8.39 43.96
N VAL A 24 22.12 7.73 43.48
CA VAL A 24 22.25 6.60 42.54
C VAL A 24 21.98 7.15 41.14
N MET A 25 23.04 7.48 40.41
CA MET A 25 22.96 7.63 38.95
C MET A 25 22.85 6.24 38.35
N VAL A 26 21.63 5.79 38.06
CA VAL A 26 21.40 4.63 37.19
C VAL A 26 21.65 5.08 35.76
N ALA A 27 22.87 4.89 35.26
CA ALA A 27 23.11 4.92 33.83
C ALA A 27 22.49 3.64 33.23
N VAL A 28 21.27 3.77 32.71
CA VAL A 28 20.67 2.73 31.86
C VAL A 28 21.43 2.74 30.54
N VAL A 29 22.49 1.92 30.46
CA VAL A 29 23.07 1.55 29.17
C VAL A 29 22.11 0.55 28.55
N THR A 30 21.21 1.03 27.69
CA THR A 30 20.54 0.16 26.74
C THR A 30 21.61 -0.36 25.78
N MET A 31 22.10 -1.58 26.02
CA MET A 31 22.78 -2.31 24.96
C MET A 31 21.74 -2.59 23.87
N GLY A 32 21.65 -1.68 22.90
CA GLY A 32 21.01 -1.99 21.63
C GLY A 32 21.75 -3.19 21.05
N VAL A 33 21.01 -4.27 20.81
CA VAL A 33 21.47 -5.35 19.93
C VAL A 33 21.78 -4.72 18.58
N VAL A 34 23.07 -4.54 18.29
CA VAL A 34 23.54 -4.14 16.97
C VAL A 34 23.43 -5.38 16.11
N SER A 35 22.31 -5.54 15.40
CA SER A 35 22.19 -6.57 14.36
C SER A 35 23.28 -6.31 13.31
N PRO A 36 24.03 -7.32 12.85
CA PRO A 36 25.00 -7.13 11.78
C PRO A 36 24.26 -6.65 10.54
N ALA A 37 24.65 -5.48 10.05
CA ALA A 37 24.14 -4.90 8.82
C ALA A 37 24.49 -5.80 7.63
N GLY A 38 23.50 -6.11 6.78
CA GLY A 38 23.74 -6.57 5.41
C GLY A 38 23.29 -7.99 5.03
N ALA A 39 22.62 -8.76 5.89
CA ALA A 39 22.02 -10.02 5.45
C ALA A 39 20.69 -9.76 4.73
N SER A 40 20.51 -10.29 3.51
CA SER A 40 19.20 -10.36 2.87
C SER A 40 18.24 -11.09 3.82
N ALA A 41 17.06 -10.52 4.06
CA ALA A 41 16.02 -11.17 4.84
C ALA A 41 14.94 -11.71 3.90
N GLY A 42 13.97 -12.47 4.40
CA GLY A 42 12.88 -12.97 3.57
C GLY A 42 12.43 -14.34 4.01
N CYS A 43 11.14 -14.60 3.85
CA CYS A 43 10.55 -15.87 4.23
C CYS A 43 9.41 -16.26 3.31
N ARG A 44 9.07 -17.54 3.34
CA ARG A 44 7.85 -18.10 2.76
C ARG A 44 7.04 -18.74 3.88
N ALA A 45 5.77 -18.39 4.02
CA ALA A 45 4.87 -19.04 4.95
C ALA A 45 3.79 -19.80 4.17
N VAL A 46 3.52 -21.04 4.57
CA VAL A 46 2.43 -21.86 4.04
C VAL A 46 1.55 -22.28 5.21
N TYR A 47 0.29 -21.86 5.17
CA TYR A 47 -0.71 -22.22 6.18
C TYR A 47 -1.58 -23.36 5.65
N THR A 48 -1.65 -24.45 6.41
CA THR A 48 -2.57 -25.56 6.13
C THR A 48 -3.41 -25.83 7.36
N ALA A 49 -4.72 -25.99 7.19
CA ALA A 49 -5.62 -26.33 8.27
C ALA A 49 -6.58 -27.46 7.87
N SER A 50 -6.88 -28.33 8.83
CA SER A 50 -7.98 -29.28 8.77
C SER A 50 -8.96 -28.94 9.88
N GLN A 51 -10.23 -28.76 9.54
CA GLN A 51 -11.24 -28.25 10.47
C GLN A 51 -12.38 -29.24 10.70
N TRP A 52 -13.00 -29.10 11.85
CA TRP A 52 -14.27 -29.72 12.24
C TRP A 52 -15.19 -28.65 12.84
N ARG A 53 -16.37 -29.07 13.30
CA ARG A 53 -17.51 -28.19 13.59
C ARG A 53 -17.21 -26.92 14.41
N SER A 54 -16.30 -26.99 15.37
CA SER A 54 -15.95 -25.86 16.26
C SER A 54 -14.46 -25.75 16.53
N GLY A 55 -13.64 -26.50 15.80
CA GLY A 55 -12.20 -26.54 15.98
C GLY A 55 -11.44 -26.82 14.70
N PHE A 56 -10.15 -26.61 14.74
CA PHE A 56 -9.26 -26.93 13.64
C PHE A 56 -7.86 -27.23 14.16
N THR A 57 -7.12 -28.01 13.39
CA THR A 57 -5.68 -28.17 13.56
C THR A 57 -5.01 -27.47 12.38
N ALA A 58 -4.07 -26.58 12.66
CA ALA A 58 -3.31 -25.85 11.67
C ALA A 58 -1.81 -26.08 11.83
N THR A 59 -1.10 -25.94 10.72
CA THR A 59 0.37 -25.92 10.67
C THR A 59 0.79 -24.73 9.81
N VAL A 60 1.79 -23.99 10.29
CA VAL A 60 2.40 -22.90 9.54
C VAL A 60 3.83 -23.30 9.20
N GLN A 61 4.07 -23.73 7.98
CA GLN A 61 5.42 -24.00 7.51
C GLN A 61 6.08 -22.69 7.10
N VAL A 62 7.11 -22.29 7.83
CA VAL A 62 7.89 -21.08 7.54
C VAL A 62 9.27 -21.46 7.05
N THR A 63 9.61 -21.05 5.83
CA THR A 63 10.96 -21.19 5.25
C THR A 63 11.71 -19.88 5.42
N ASN A 64 12.87 -19.91 6.07
CA ASN A 64 13.80 -18.78 6.05
C ASN A 64 14.51 -18.75 4.69
N LEU A 65 14.35 -17.67 3.94
CA LEU A 65 15.07 -17.48 2.68
C LEU A 65 16.31 -16.62 2.88
N GLY A 66 16.35 -15.81 3.94
CA GLY A 66 17.42 -14.89 4.29
C GLY A 66 18.59 -15.52 5.03
N GLY A 67 19.42 -14.67 5.64
CA GLY A 67 20.53 -15.10 6.49
C GLY A 67 20.06 -15.99 7.66
N PRO A 68 20.96 -16.83 8.22
CA PRO A 68 20.61 -17.72 9.33
C PRO A 68 20.11 -16.92 10.55
N LEU A 69 19.12 -17.47 11.25
CA LEU A 69 18.50 -16.87 12.44
C LEU A 69 18.80 -17.72 13.67
N ASP A 70 19.22 -17.08 14.77
CA ASP A 70 19.42 -17.70 16.09
C ASP A 70 18.24 -17.33 17.02
N GLY A 71 17.04 -17.66 16.55
CA GLY A 71 15.76 -17.30 17.16
C GLY A 71 14.78 -16.76 16.13
N TRP A 72 13.53 -17.19 16.24
CA TRP A 72 12.46 -16.72 15.36
C TRP A 72 11.17 -16.41 16.12
N THR A 73 10.49 -15.39 15.64
CA THR A 73 9.15 -14.97 16.04
C THR A 73 8.30 -14.93 14.78
N LEU A 74 7.25 -15.74 14.74
CA LEU A 74 6.27 -15.78 13.68
C LEU A 74 4.99 -15.08 14.14
N GLU A 75 4.45 -14.16 13.35
CA GLU A 75 3.21 -13.48 13.69
C GLU A 75 2.20 -13.49 12.55
N TRP A 76 0.91 -13.52 12.90
CA TRP A 76 -0.20 -13.29 12.00
C TRP A 76 -1.44 -12.81 12.78
N ASP A 77 -2.39 -12.25 12.05
CA ASP A 77 -3.71 -11.91 12.58
C ASP A 77 -4.75 -12.91 12.05
N PHE A 78 -5.62 -13.43 12.92
CA PHE A 78 -6.80 -14.15 12.46
C PHE A 78 -7.76 -13.19 11.74
N PRO A 79 -8.25 -13.54 10.53
CA PRO A 79 -9.14 -12.65 9.80
C PRO A 79 -10.54 -12.53 10.43
N HIS A 80 -10.95 -13.49 11.26
CA HIS A 80 -12.24 -13.46 11.94
C HIS A 80 -12.08 -13.45 13.47
N PRO A 81 -12.80 -12.58 14.21
CA PRO A 81 -12.58 -12.36 15.64
C PRO A 81 -12.92 -13.56 16.54
N SER A 82 -13.68 -14.53 16.02
CA SER A 82 -14.02 -15.76 16.75
C SER A 82 -12.92 -16.84 16.68
N GLN A 83 -11.93 -16.69 15.80
CA GLN A 83 -10.83 -17.64 15.69
C GLN A 83 -9.84 -17.44 16.83
N THR A 84 -9.35 -18.54 17.37
CA THR A 84 -8.43 -18.49 18.50
C THR A 84 -7.54 -19.72 18.57
N VAL A 85 -6.32 -19.56 19.08
CA VAL A 85 -5.43 -20.67 19.44
C VAL A 85 -5.82 -21.23 20.81
N VAL A 86 -5.98 -22.54 20.90
CA VAL A 86 -6.27 -23.27 22.14
C VAL A 86 -4.99 -23.85 22.74
N GLN A 87 -4.18 -24.53 21.92
CA GLN A 87 -2.89 -25.08 22.31
C GLN A 87 -1.98 -25.20 21.08
N GLY A 88 -0.67 -25.02 21.27
CA GLY A 88 0.32 -25.10 20.20
C GLY A 88 1.51 -25.99 20.56
N TRP A 89 2.30 -26.34 19.56
CA TRP A 89 3.55 -27.10 19.67
C TRP A 89 4.58 -26.60 18.65
N ASN A 90 5.84 -27.00 18.84
CA ASN A 90 7.00 -26.53 18.06
C ASN A 90 7.18 -24.99 18.08
N GLY A 91 6.69 -24.34 19.14
CA GLY A 91 6.79 -22.91 19.41
C GLY A 91 5.95 -22.54 20.63
N THR A 92 6.22 -21.38 21.22
CA THR A 92 5.42 -20.82 22.32
C THR A 92 4.42 -19.82 21.76
N PHE A 93 3.14 -20.07 21.96
CA PHE A 93 2.06 -19.28 21.37
C PHE A 93 1.52 -18.28 22.40
N GLU A 94 1.56 -17.01 22.04
CA GLU A 94 0.88 -15.93 22.73
C GLU A 94 -0.21 -15.34 21.84
N ARG A 95 -1.33 -14.92 22.44
CA ARG A 95 -2.43 -14.29 21.71
C ARG A 95 -2.84 -13.00 22.40
N ARG A 96 -3.02 -11.93 21.60
CA ARG A 96 -3.64 -10.68 22.03
C ARG A 96 -4.72 -10.30 21.03
N ALA A 97 -5.98 -10.27 21.47
CA ALA A 97 -7.14 -10.15 20.58
C ALA A 97 -7.08 -11.21 19.45
N ASN A 98 -7.05 -10.78 18.18
CA ASN A 98 -6.93 -11.64 17.01
C ASN A 98 -5.48 -11.89 16.56
N ARG A 99 -4.48 -11.22 17.16
CA ARG A 99 -3.06 -11.43 16.84
C ARG A 99 -2.49 -12.64 17.55
N VAL A 100 -1.77 -13.48 16.79
CA VAL A 100 -1.01 -14.61 17.29
C VAL A 100 0.48 -14.33 17.10
N THR A 101 1.25 -14.50 18.16
CA THR A 101 2.71 -14.43 18.16
C THR A 101 3.25 -15.78 18.58
N VAL A 102 4.14 -16.36 17.79
CA VAL A 102 4.78 -17.66 18.07
C VAL A 102 6.27 -17.45 18.15
N THR A 103 6.85 -17.69 19.33
CA THR A 103 8.30 -17.65 19.52
C THR A 103 8.89 -19.06 19.44
N ALA A 104 10.15 -19.14 19.01
CA ALA A 104 10.84 -20.41 18.87
C ALA A 104 10.88 -21.21 20.18
N ALA A 105 10.82 -22.53 20.06
CA ALA A 105 11.17 -23.44 21.15
C ALA A 105 12.71 -23.63 21.17
N GLU A 106 13.28 -23.95 22.32
CA GLU A 106 14.74 -24.08 22.47
C GLU A 106 15.37 -25.02 21.43
N HIS A 107 14.71 -26.13 21.12
CA HIS A 107 15.21 -27.15 20.18
C HIS A 107 15.16 -26.73 18.70
N ASN A 108 14.43 -25.66 18.36
CA ASN A 108 14.24 -25.21 16.97
C ASN A 108 14.51 -23.71 16.78
N ALA A 109 15.22 -23.08 17.72
CA ALA A 109 15.56 -21.66 17.66
C ALA A 109 16.47 -21.32 16.47
N ALA A 110 17.43 -22.19 16.16
CA ALA A 110 18.29 -22.02 15.00
C ALA A 110 17.53 -22.35 13.70
N LEU A 111 17.43 -21.37 12.81
CA LEU A 111 16.78 -21.50 11.50
C LEU A 111 17.72 -21.01 10.40
N GLY A 112 18.46 -21.94 9.81
CA GLY A 112 19.41 -21.66 8.74
C GLY A 112 18.73 -21.18 7.44
N THR A 113 19.52 -20.59 6.55
CA THR A 113 19.06 -20.19 5.20
C THR A 113 18.52 -21.39 4.43
N GLY A 114 17.36 -21.22 3.81
CA GLY A 114 16.64 -22.24 3.04
C GLY A 114 15.93 -23.31 3.90
N THR A 115 16.09 -23.29 5.22
CA THR A 115 15.49 -24.28 6.12
C THR A 115 14.10 -23.86 6.58
N SER A 116 13.32 -24.81 7.09
CA SER A 116 11.95 -24.56 7.56
C SER A 116 11.70 -25.02 8.98
N VAL A 117 10.81 -24.30 9.65
CA VAL A 117 10.11 -24.74 10.88
C VAL A 117 8.62 -24.82 10.62
N SER A 118 7.95 -25.70 11.38
CA SER A 118 6.51 -25.95 11.23
C SER A 118 5.82 -25.96 12.60
N PRO A 119 5.64 -24.78 13.25
CA PRO A 119 4.74 -24.67 14.38
C PRO A 119 3.34 -25.13 14.00
N GLY A 120 2.73 -25.92 14.88
CA GLY A 120 1.37 -26.42 14.73
C GLY A 120 0.52 -26.08 15.95
N PHE A 121 -0.78 -25.98 15.76
CA PHE A 121 -1.70 -25.67 16.84
C PHE A 121 -3.11 -26.22 16.60
N ASN A 122 -3.81 -26.44 17.70
CA ASN A 122 -5.27 -26.59 17.69
C ASN A 122 -5.90 -25.23 18.01
N GLY A 123 -6.90 -24.85 17.23
CA GLY A 123 -7.69 -23.64 17.42
C GLY A 123 -9.19 -23.94 17.51
N SER A 124 -9.95 -22.94 17.96
CA SER A 124 -11.41 -22.94 17.89
C SER A 124 -11.91 -21.75 17.08
N TRP A 125 -13.12 -21.87 16.57
CA TRP A 125 -13.77 -20.88 15.72
C TRP A 125 -15.30 -21.00 15.83
N SER A 126 -16.00 -19.92 15.48
CA SER A 126 -17.45 -19.92 15.28
C SER A 126 -17.83 -19.03 14.10
N GLY A 127 -18.88 -19.40 13.36
CA GLY A 127 -19.30 -18.66 12.17
C GLY A 127 -18.42 -18.91 10.95
N ALA A 128 -17.20 -18.37 10.93
CA ALA A 128 -16.27 -18.49 9.81
C ALA A 128 -14.84 -18.79 10.29
N ASN A 129 -14.08 -19.53 9.47
CA ASN A 129 -12.68 -19.87 9.71
C ASN A 129 -11.79 -19.59 8.49
N PRO A 130 -11.69 -18.32 8.03
CA PRO A 130 -10.81 -17.96 6.94
C PRO A 130 -9.33 -18.16 7.32
N ALA A 131 -8.51 -18.60 6.36
CA ALA A 131 -7.08 -18.72 6.57
C ALA A 131 -6.41 -17.33 6.62
N PRO A 132 -5.42 -17.10 7.51
CA PRO A 132 -4.59 -15.90 7.44
C PRO A 132 -3.78 -15.88 6.14
N THR A 133 -3.61 -14.68 5.57
CA THR A 133 -2.90 -14.48 4.28
C THR A 133 -1.57 -13.74 4.44
N VAL A 134 -1.32 -13.13 5.60
CA VAL A 134 -0.11 -12.35 5.90
C VAL A 134 0.56 -12.93 7.13
N PHE A 135 1.84 -13.27 6.99
CA PHE A 135 2.71 -13.76 8.06
C PHE A 135 3.98 -12.93 8.09
N THR A 136 4.52 -12.69 9.28
CA THR A 136 5.85 -12.07 9.46
C THR A 136 6.78 -13.02 10.20
N LEU A 137 8.06 -13.04 9.81
CA LEU A 137 9.15 -13.74 10.51
C LEU A 137 10.14 -12.70 11.01
N ASN A 138 10.29 -12.55 12.32
CA ASN A 138 11.11 -11.49 12.95
C ASN A 138 10.78 -10.09 12.40
N GLY A 139 9.49 -9.82 12.18
CA GLY A 139 8.99 -8.57 11.61
C GLY A 139 9.07 -8.45 10.08
N VAL A 140 9.67 -9.42 9.38
CA VAL A 140 9.76 -9.43 7.91
C VAL A 140 8.58 -10.17 7.30
N THR A 141 7.77 -9.50 6.47
CA THR A 141 6.64 -10.12 5.79
C THR A 141 7.09 -11.25 4.85
N CYS A 142 6.47 -12.42 4.99
CA CYS A 142 6.77 -13.58 4.16
C CYS A 142 6.13 -13.47 2.78
N THR A 143 6.91 -13.03 1.79
CA THR A 143 6.47 -12.85 0.40
C THR A 143 6.93 -13.97 -0.54
N GLY A 144 7.62 -15.00 -0.03
CA GLY A 144 8.14 -16.12 -0.83
C GLY A 144 9.45 -15.82 -1.56
N ARG A 145 10.08 -14.68 -1.31
CA ARG A 145 11.33 -14.22 -1.94
C ARG A 145 12.21 -13.48 -0.93
N LEU A 146 13.50 -13.38 -1.24
CA LEU A 146 14.44 -12.54 -0.51
C LEU A 146 14.04 -11.06 -0.65
N THR A 147 13.99 -10.34 0.46
CA THR A 147 14.20 -8.90 0.49
C THR A 147 15.71 -8.68 0.46
N SER A 148 16.23 -8.12 -0.64
CA SER A 148 17.59 -7.57 -0.66
C SER A 148 17.75 -6.63 0.54
N PRO A 149 18.93 -6.56 1.18
CA PRO A 149 19.14 -5.57 2.23
C PRO A 149 18.92 -4.21 1.58
N VAL A 150 17.78 -3.59 1.89
CA VAL A 150 17.64 -2.15 1.75
C VAL A 150 18.73 -1.60 2.67
N PRO A 151 19.70 -0.81 2.19
CA PRO A 151 20.66 -0.19 3.08
C PRO A 151 19.87 0.48 4.19
N SER A 152 20.27 0.27 5.45
CA SER A 152 19.60 0.80 6.63
C SER A 152 19.17 2.23 6.35
N VAL A 153 17.88 2.42 6.04
CA VAL A 153 17.31 3.75 6.01
C VAL A 153 17.26 4.09 7.48
N THR A 154 18.27 4.82 7.95
CA THR A 154 18.06 5.78 9.03
C THR A 154 16.72 6.42 8.69
N SER A 155 15.67 6.14 9.48
CA SER A 155 14.31 6.60 9.19
C SER A 155 14.42 8.06 8.82
N ARG A 156 14.35 8.37 7.52
CA ARG A 156 14.42 9.76 7.09
C ARG A 156 13.21 10.37 7.79
N PRO A 157 13.40 11.40 8.65
CA PRO A 157 12.26 12.03 9.28
C PRO A 157 11.26 12.37 8.19
N ASP A 158 9.98 12.13 8.47
CA ASP A 158 8.89 12.35 7.53
C ASP A 158 9.10 13.73 6.87
N PRO A 159 9.35 13.81 5.55
CA PRO A 159 9.70 15.05 4.87
C PRO A 159 8.46 15.96 4.67
N TRP A 160 7.44 15.79 5.52
CA TRP A 160 6.24 16.58 5.53
C TRP A 160 6.54 18.00 6.02
N ASP A 161 6.69 18.92 5.05
CA ASP A 161 6.92 20.34 5.28
C ASP A 161 6.24 21.17 4.17
N PRO A 162 4.90 21.19 4.10
CA PRO A 162 4.20 22.00 3.10
C PRO A 162 4.38 23.49 3.38
N PRO A 163 4.34 24.36 2.35
CA PRO A 163 4.31 25.81 2.55
C PRO A 163 3.25 26.22 3.58
N ALA A 164 3.59 27.09 4.52
CA ALA A 164 2.73 27.47 5.65
C ALA A 164 1.32 27.93 5.22
N ALA A 165 1.20 28.57 4.05
CA ALA A 165 -0.08 29.00 3.49
C ALA A 165 -1.01 27.83 3.09
N LEU A 166 -0.46 26.66 2.77
CA LEU A 166 -1.20 25.47 2.34
C LEU A 166 -1.50 24.52 3.52
N ALA A 167 -0.67 24.52 4.57
CA ALA A 167 -0.74 23.55 5.66
C ALA A 167 -2.13 23.46 6.32
N GLY A 168 -2.79 24.60 6.55
CA GLY A 168 -4.14 24.64 7.12
C GLY A 168 -5.20 23.99 6.21
N GLY A 169 -5.15 24.30 4.91
CA GLY A 169 -6.05 23.72 3.91
C GLY A 169 -5.83 22.23 3.71
N LEU A 170 -4.57 21.76 3.68
CA LEU A 170 -4.23 20.34 3.56
C LEU A 170 -4.77 19.55 4.75
N ALA A 171 -4.63 20.07 5.97
CA ALA A 171 -5.19 19.44 7.15
C ALA A 171 -6.73 19.39 7.14
N GLN A 172 -7.39 20.38 6.52
CA GLN A 172 -8.85 20.36 6.33
C GLN A 172 -9.27 19.31 5.30
N ALA A 173 -8.57 19.25 4.16
CA ALA A 173 -8.78 18.24 3.13
C ALA A 173 -8.64 16.83 3.70
N TRP A 174 -7.55 16.54 4.40
CA TRP A 174 -7.34 15.22 4.99
C TRP A 174 -8.44 14.81 5.99
N ARG A 175 -8.82 15.71 6.90
CA ARG A 175 -9.94 15.43 7.84
C ARG A 175 -11.24 15.15 7.10
N HIS A 176 -11.52 15.90 6.04
CA HIS A 176 -12.71 15.67 5.22
C HIS A 176 -12.72 14.26 4.60
N VAL A 177 -11.58 13.80 4.06
CA VAL A 177 -11.44 12.43 3.55
C VAL A 177 -11.73 11.42 4.67
N GLU A 178 -11.09 11.57 5.84
CA GLU A 178 -11.25 10.62 6.95
C GLU A 178 -12.70 10.55 7.47
N ASP A 179 -13.38 11.70 7.54
CA ASP A 179 -14.78 11.77 7.98
C ASP A 179 -15.74 11.19 6.93
N THR A 180 -15.43 11.37 5.64
CA THR A 180 -16.30 10.96 4.52
C THR A 180 -16.18 9.47 4.21
N TYR A 181 -14.98 8.89 4.31
CA TYR A 181 -14.69 7.53 3.86
C TYR A 181 -14.30 6.59 5.02
N PRO A 182 -15.28 5.95 5.70
CA PRO A 182 -15.00 5.08 6.86
C PRO A 182 -14.16 3.84 6.52
N GLY A 183 -14.05 3.48 5.24
CA GLY A 183 -13.24 2.37 4.72
C GLY A 183 -11.91 2.76 4.09
N LEU A 184 -11.50 4.04 4.19
CA LEU A 184 -10.32 4.64 3.57
C LEU A 184 -9.08 3.73 3.61
N TYR A 185 -8.68 3.30 4.80
CA TYR A 185 -7.47 2.49 4.99
C TYR A 185 -7.65 1.01 4.60
N GLY A 186 -8.89 0.53 4.52
CA GLY A 186 -9.24 -0.84 4.13
C GLY A 186 -9.35 -1.03 2.62
N PHE A 187 -9.64 0.04 1.86
CA PHE A 187 -9.77 -0.03 0.41
C PHE A 187 -8.44 -0.36 -0.27
N ARG A 188 -8.47 -1.38 -1.16
CA ARG A 188 -7.27 -2.02 -1.76
C ARG A 188 -7.16 -1.82 -3.29
N ASN A 189 -7.87 -0.85 -3.84
CA ASN A 189 -7.86 -0.61 -5.29
C ASN A 189 -7.50 0.81 -5.73
N TYR A 190 -6.94 1.65 -4.84
CA TYR A 190 -6.41 2.94 -5.28
C TYR A 190 -5.29 2.74 -6.31
N VAL A 191 -4.97 3.77 -7.10
CA VAL A 191 -3.83 3.77 -8.03
C VAL A 191 -2.52 3.39 -7.30
N TRP A 192 -2.38 3.76 -6.02
CA TRP A 192 -1.31 3.27 -5.14
C TRP A 192 -1.19 1.74 -5.14
N ASP A 193 -2.29 1.04 -4.89
CA ASP A 193 -2.37 -0.42 -4.84
C ASP A 193 -2.13 -1.03 -6.23
N GLN A 194 -2.63 -0.36 -7.26
CA GLN A 194 -2.50 -0.78 -8.66
C GLN A 194 -1.05 -0.82 -9.08
N ILE A 195 -0.33 0.29 -8.88
CA ILE A 195 1.10 0.41 -9.17
C ILE A 195 1.90 -0.61 -8.36
N MET A 196 1.59 -0.79 -7.07
CA MET A 196 2.30 -1.74 -6.20
C MET A 196 2.14 -3.18 -6.67
N ALA A 197 0.92 -3.60 -6.98
CA ALA A 197 0.64 -4.95 -7.47
C ALA A 197 1.22 -5.22 -8.86
N ASN A 198 1.26 -4.20 -9.73
CA ASN A 198 1.82 -4.28 -11.07
C ASN A 198 3.31 -3.86 -11.13
N ARG A 199 3.99 -3.85 -9.98
CA ARG A 199 5.44 -3.66 -9.83
C ARG A 199 5.99 -2.40 -10.51
N GLY A 200 5.29 -1.28 -10.33
CA GLY A 200 5.71 0.02 -10.84
C GLY A 200 5.22 0.33 -12.26
N ALA A 201 4.21 -0.39 -12.76
CA ALA A 201 3.53 -0.06 -14.01
C ALA A 201 2.02 0.09 -13.77
N ILE A 202 1.29 0.63 -14.75
CA ILE A 202 -0.16 0.62 -14.75
C ILE A 202 -0.69 0.22 -16.13
N ASN A 203 -1.61 -0.73 -16.16
CA ASN A 203 -2.20 -1.25 -17.38
C ASN A 203 -3.58 -0.62 -17.61
N TYR A 204 -3.83 -0.14 -18.82
CA TYR A 204 -5.08 0.46 -19.25
C TYR A 204 -5.76 -0.38 -20.32
N CYS A 205 -7.09 -0.40 -20.29
CA CYS A 205 -7.90 -0.79 -21.42
C CYS A 205 -8.71 0.40 -21.92
N VAL A 206 -8.63 0.70 -23.22
CA VAL A 206 -9.40 1.81 -23.82
C VAL A 206 -10.77 1.29 -24.20
N ARG A 207 -11.82 2.02 -23.81
CA ARG A 207 -13.21 1.76 -24.16
C ARG A 207 -13.68 2.87 -25.08
N TRP A 208 -13.63 2.62 -26.37
CA TRP A 208 -13.98 3.58 -27.41
C TRP A 208 -15.47 3.49 -27.73
N ASP A 209 -16.25 4.36 -27.08
CA ASP A 209 -17.70 4.47 -27.24
C ASP A 209 -18.03 5.62 -28.20
N SER A 210 -17.56 5.49 -29.44
CA SER A 210 -17.84 6.41 -30.55
C SER A 210 -17.78 5.67 -31.89
N ASP A 211 -18.53 6.16 -32.87
CA ASP A 211 -18.51 5.62 -34.23
C ASP A 211 -17.36 6.18 -35.09
N ALA A 212 -16.65 7.20 -34.58
CA ALA A 212 -15.48 7.79 -35.25
C ALA A 212 -14.34 6.77 -35.42
N LYS A 213 -13.68 6.82 -36.58
CA LYS A 213 -12.60 5.89 -36.93
C LYS A 213 -11.34 6.15 -36.10
N VAL A 214 -10.72 5.07 -35.64
CA VAL A 214 -9.44 5.10 -34.93
C VAL A 214 -8.35 4.59 -35.86
N THR A 215 -7.54 5.51 -36.38
CA THR A 215 -6.34 5.20 -37.15
C THR A 215 -5.24 4.64 -36.23
N PRO A 216 -4.22 3.94 -36.76
CA PRO A 216 -3.04 3.58 -35.96
C PRO A 216 -2.37 4.79 -35.30
N ALA A 217 -2.29 5.92 -36.01
CA ALA A 217 -1.72 7.16 -35.48
C ALA A 217 -2.51 7.68 -34.28
N LEU A 218 -3.84 7.77 -34.41
CA LEU A 218 -4.72 8.23 -33.31
C LEU A 218 -4.62 7.31 -32.08
N ARG A 219 -4.56 5.99 -32.29
CA ARG A 219 -4.35 5.01 -31.21
C ARG A 219 -3.06 5.32 -30.43
N ASP A 220 -1.97 5.56 -31.15
CA ASP A 220 -0.65 5.79 -30.56
C ASP A 220 -0.59 7.17 -29.87
N GLU A 221 -1.23 8.19 -30.44
CA GLU A 221 -1.38 9.52 -29.84
C GLU A 221 -2.19 9.47 -28.53
N ILE A 222 -3.30 8.73 -28.49
CA ILE A 222 -4.09 8.51 -27.27
C ILE A 222 -3.24 7.86 -26.17
N HIS A 223 -2.47 6.82 -26.51
CA HIS A 223 -1.57 6.18 -25.54
C HIS A 223 -0.50 7.16 -25.05
N ALA A 224 0.14 7.90 -25.96
CA ALA A 224 1.15 8.88 -25.60
C ALA A 224 0.59 9.99 -24.70
N ALA A 225 -0.59 10.54 -25.02
CA ALA A 225 -1.26 11.55 -24.22
C ALA A 225 -1.60 11.00 -22.81
N LEU A 226 -2.20 9.82 -22.73
CA LEU A 226 -2.51 9.17 -21.46
C LEU A 226 -1.26 9.00 -20.58
N ALA A 227 -0.15 8.52 -21.17
CA ALA A 227 1.11 8.35 -20.47
C ALA A 227 1.69 9.69 -19.98
N ARG A 228 1.66 10.75 -20.81
CA ARG A 228 2.11 12.09 -20.42
C ARG A 228 1.31 12.66 -19.27
N GLN A 229 -0.02 12.55 -19.30
CA GLN A 229 -0.88 13.09 -18.26
C GLN A 229 -0.72 12.31 -16.95
N PHE A 230 -0.66 10.97 -16.99
CA PHE A 230 -0.42 10.15 -15.80
C PHE A 230 0.95 10.44 -15.17
N LYS A 231 1.98 10.66 -16.00
CA LYS A 231 3.34 11.00 -15.54
C LYS A 231 3.36 12.25 -14.66
N LYS A 232 2.50 13.25 -14.90
CA LYS A 232 2.46 14.47 -14.07
C LYS A 232 2.08 14.18 -12.62
N TRP A 233 1.16 13.24 -12.38
CA TRP A 233 0.84 12.78 -11.03
C TRP A 233 2.00 12.02 -10.38
N ILE A 234 2.73 11.23 -11.16
CA ILE A 234 3.94 10.52 -10.67
C ILE A 234 5.06 11.50 -10.35
N ASP A 235 5.28 12.52 -11.19
CA ASP A 235 6.30 13.55 -10.99
C ASP A 235 6.02 14.39 -9.73
N ALA A 236 4.76 14.56 -9.33
CA ALA A 236 4.40 15.19 -8.05
C ALA A 236 4.92 14.41 -6.82
N LEU A 237 5.21 13.12 -6.98
CA LEU A 237 5.79 12.22 -5.97
C LEU A 237 7.31 12.07 -6.13
N VAL A 238 7.95 12.83 -7.01
CA VAL A 238 9.40 12.77 -7.23
C VAL A 238 10.04 14.09 -6.84
N GLU A 239 11.17 14.01 -6.14
CA GLU A 239 11.98 15.14 -5.71
C GLU A 239 13.45 14.78 -5.93
N ASP A 240 14.18 15.63 -6.65
CA ASP A 240 15.58 15.41 -7.04
C ASP A 240 15.86 14.04 -7.69
N GLY A 241 14.92 13.60 -8.54
CA GLY A 241 15.00 12.32 -9.25
C GLY A 241 14.78 11.08 -8.37
N ARG A 242 14.30 11.26 -7.13
CA ARG A 242 14.00 10.19 -6.18
C ARG A 242 12.55 10.28 -5.73
N GLY A 243 11.93 9.14 -5.41
CA GLY A 243 10.59 9.17 -4.84
C GLY A 243 10.57 9.86 -3.48
N TRP A 244 9.60 10.78 -3.32
CA TRP A 244 9.35 11.52 -2.11
C TRP A 244 8.83 10.58 -1.02
N ASN A 245 9.32 10.76 0.22
CA ASN A 245 8.92 9.98 1.40
C ASN A 245 8.87 8.46 1.18
N SER A 246 9.96 7.91 0.61
CA SER A 246 10.10 6.47 0.31
C SER A 246 9.16 5.93 -0.78
N TRP A 247 8.58 6.79 -1.62
CA TRP A 247 7.89 6.34 -2.84
C TRP A 247 8.85 5.52 -3.71
N PRO A 248 8.54 4.25 -4.06
CA PRO A 248 9.53 3.36 -4.68
C PRO A 248 9.62 3.46 -6.20
N TYR A 249 8.69 4.17 -6.87
CA TYR A 249 8.58 4.17 -8.33
C TYR A 249 8.71 5.59 -8.92
N PRO A 250 9.94 6.12 -9.08
CA PRO A 250 10.14 7.45 -9.65
C PRO A 250 9.71 7.57 -11.12
N ASP A 251 9.41 6.44 -11.77
CA ASP A 251 8.76 6.36 -13.06
C ASP A 251 7.74 5.22 -13.03
N VAL A 252 6.60 5.42 -13.69
CA VAL A 252 5.52 4.41 -13.77
C VAL A 252 5.02 4.34 -15.21
N PRO A 253 5.46 3.34 -15.99
CA PRO A 253 5.02 3.17 -17.36
C PRO A 253 3.52 2.88 -17.45
N VAL A 254 2.82 3.65 -18.28
CA VAL A 254 1.45 3.37 -18.69
C VAL A 254 1.46 2.45 -19.91
N ARG A 255 0.73 1.34 -19.84
CA ARG A 255 0.58 0.39 -20.94
C ARG A 255 -0.87 0.27 -21.35
N VAL A 256 -1.18 0.47 -22.62
CA VAL A 256 -2.50 0.08 -23.14
C VAL A 256 -2.44 -1.39 -23.54
N VAL A 257 -3.25 -2.23 -22.90
CA VAL A 257 -3.25 -3.69 -23.11
C VAL A 257 -4.48 -4.20 -23.84
N GLY A 258 -5.50 -3.36 -24.01
CA GLY A 258 -6.70 -3.71 -24.75
C GLY A 258 -7.51 -2.52 -25.25
N TRP A 259 -8.36 -2.78 -26.23
CA TRP A 259 -9.34 -1.85 -26.78
C TRP A 259 -10.70 -2.52 -26.89
N ALA A 260 -11.75 -1.87 -26.38
CA ALA A 260 -13.13 -2.26 -26.56
C ALA A 260 -13.84 -1.31 -27.51
N VAL A 261 -14.57 -1.85 -28.49
CA VAL A 261 -15.38 -1.12 -29.48
C VAL A 261 -16.73 -1.81 -29.69
N ARG A 262 -17.73 -1.06 -30.19
CA ARG A 262 -18.98 -1.68 -30.66
C ARG A 262 -18.74 -2.53 -31.90
N GLU A 263 -18.08 -1.93 -32.89
CA GLU A 263 -17.85 -2.54 -34.18
C GLU A 263 -16.36 -2.62 -34.47
N ARG A 264 -15.88 -3.79 -34.93
CA ARG A 264 -14.47 -3.98 -35.27
C ARG A 264 -13.99 -3.01 -36.35
N ALA A 265 -14.90 -2.63 -37.25
CA ALA A 265 -14.65 -1.72 -38.36
C ALA A 265 -14.35 -0.27 -37.91
N THR A 266 -14.55 0.07 -36.63
CA THR A 266 -14.16 1.37 -36.07
C THR A 266 -12.65 1.51 -35.92
N LEU A 267 -11.93 0.40 -35.71
CA LEU A 267 -10.48 0.40 -35.58
C LEU A 267 -9.83 0.09 -36.94
N GLU A 268 -9.13 1.07 -37.53
CA GLU A 268 -8.46 0.96 -38.84
C GLU A 268 -7.05 0.35 -38.75
N TRP A 269 -6.85 -0.51 -37.77
CA TRP A 269 -5.61 -1.20 -37.48
C TRP A 269 -5.91 -2.60 -36.95
N SER A 270 -4.95 -3.52 -37.07
CA SER A 270 -5.10 -4.94 -36.69
C SER A 270 -3.85 -5.54 -36.04
N ASP A 271 -2.97 -4.68 -35.53
CA ASP A 271 -1.76 -5.10 -34.83
C ASP A 271 -2.07 -5.91 -33.55
N PRO A 272 -1.36 -7.03 -33.28
CA PRO A 272 -1.64 -7.93 -32.18
C PRO A 272 -1.04 -7.52 -30.83
N SER A 273 -0.53 -6.28 -30.68
CA SER A 273 0.09 -5.83 -29.43
C SER A 273 -0.90 -5.71 -28.27
N VAL A 274 -2.21 -5.63 -28.54
CA VAL A 274 -3.28 -5.46 -27.54
C VAL A 274 -4.47 -6.38 -27.85
N ASP A 275 -5.25 -6.69 -26.82
CA ASP A 275 -6.49 -7.46 -26.98
C ASP A 275 -7.61 -6.57 -27.54
N ILE A 276 -8.43 -7.09 -28.46
CA ILE A 276 -9.57 -6.37 -29.03
C ILE A 276 -10.88 -7.02 -28.59
N TYR A 277 -11.72 -6.24 -27.92
CA TYR A 277 -13.04 -6.63 -27.44
C TYR A 277 -14.10 -5.95 -28.32
N VAL A 278 -15.01 -6.74 -28.90
CA VAL A 278 -16.00 -6.25 -29.88
C VAL A 278 -17.40 -6.64 -29.44
N GLY A 279 -18.30 -5.66 -29.36
CA GLY A 279 -19.73 -5.89 -29.14
C GLY A 279 -20.13 -6.29 -27.72
N ASP A 280 -19.18 -6.40 -26.78
CA ASP A 280 -19.48 -6.50 -25.35
C ASP A 280 -19.84 -5.12 -24.82
N LEU A 281 -21.06 -4.94 -24.33
CA LEU A 281 -21.59 -3.65 -23.89
C LEU A 281 -22.04 -3.74 -22.43
N ALA A 282 -21.43 -2.92 -21.57
CA ALA A 282 -21.83 -2.73 -20.19
C ALA A 282 -22.19 -1.26 -19.97
N ASP A 283 -23.31 -1.00 -19.28
CA ASP A 283 -23.89 0.35 -19.10
C ASP A 283 -24.05 1.11 -20.42
N GLY A 284 -24.34 0.36 -21.47
CA GLY A 284 -24.51 0.91 -22.81
C GLY A 284 -23.22 1.36 -23.48
N ALA A 285 -22.01 1.01 -23.01
CA ALA A 285 -20.73 1.35 -23.65
C ALA A 285 -19.85 0.09 -23.86
N PRO A 286 -18.99 0.05 -24.91
CA PRO A 286 -18.04 -1.04 -25.13
C PRO A 286 -17.22 -1.37 -23.90
N GLN A 287 -17.12 -2.64 -23.53
CA GLN A 287 -16.52 -3.14 -22.30
C GLN A 287 -15.32 -4.03 -22.63
N CYS A 288 -14.20 -3.79 -21.94
CA CYS A 288 -13.09 -4.73 -21.94
C CYS A 288 -13.42 -5.94 -21.07
N ALA A 289 -12.88 -7.12 -21.36
CA ALA A 289 -13.26 -8.34 -20.65
C ALA A 289 -13.17 -8.17 -19.12
N PRO A 290 -14.29 -8.31 -18.36
CA PRO A 290 -14.28 -8.13 -16.90
C PRO A 290 -13.30 -9.06 -16.18
N HIS A 291 -13.08 -10.27 -16.72
CA HIS A 291 -12.10 -11.23 -16.22
C HIS A 291 -10.63 -10.77 -16.28
N CYS A 292 -10.35 -9.69 -17.01
CA CYS A 292 -9.04 -9.06 -17.07
C CYS A 292 -8.96 -7.79 -16.22
N GLY A 293 -10.08 -7.27 -15.72
CA GLY A 293 -10.12 -5.97 -15.05
C GLY A 293 -9.92 -6.10 -13.55
N ARG A 294 -8.93 -5.38 -13.01
CA ARG A 294 -8.67 -5.34 -11.57
C ARG A 294 -9.86 -4.87 -10.74
N PHE A 295 -10.63 -3.91 -11.25
CA PHE A 295 -11.87 -3.47 -10.61
C PHE A 295 -12.80 -4.64 -10.24
N PHE A 296 -12.85 -5.67 -11.11
CA PHE A 296 -13.66 -6.88 -10.90
C PHE A 296 -12.92 -7.97 -10.12
N HIS A 297 -11.58 -7.98 -10.18
CA HIS A 297 -10.70 -8.99 -9.60
C HIS A 297 -9.60 -8.37 -8.74
N GLN A 298 -10.02 -7.80 -7.59
CA GLN A 298 -9.10 -7.21 -6.60
C GLN A 298 -8.32 -8.27 -5.80
N ASP A 299 -8.71 -9.54 -5.91
CA ASP A 299 -7.98 -10.71 -5.43
C ASP A 299 -6.73 -11.02 -6.27
N GLY A 300 -6.60 -10.39 -7.44
CA GLY A 300 -5.51 -10.62 -8.39
C GLY A 300 -5.67 -11.90 -9.21
N ASP A 301 -6.85 -12.53 -9.20
CA ASP A 301 -7.11 -13.72 -10.01
C ASP A 301 -7.54 -13.33 -11.44
N TYR A 302 -6.55 -13.30 -12.33
CA TYR A 302 -6.75 -13.08 -13.76
C TYR A 302 -6.66 -14.38 -14.58
N SER A 303 -6.86 -15.56 -13.96
CA SER A 303 -6.72 -16.85 -14.66
C SER A 303 -7.73 -17.02 -15.81
N ARG A 304 -8.80 -16.24 -15.79
CA ARG A 304 -9.87 -16.24 -16.79
C ARG A 304 -9.73 -15.13 -17.84
N CYS A 305 -8.69 -14.30 -17.74
CA CYS A 305 -8.42 -13.29 -18.76
C CYS A 305 -8.09 -13.99 -20.09
N PRO A 306 -8.82 -13.73 -21.20
CA PRO A 306 -8.62 -14.46 -22.46
C PRO A 306 -7.19 -14.38 -23.02
N GLY A 307 -6.54 -13.21 -22.90
CA GLY A 307 -5.15 -13.00 -23.27
C GLY A 307 -4.12 -13.46 -22.21
N GLY A 308 -4.59 -14.10 -21.14
CA GLY A 308 -3.80 -14.50 -19.97
C GLY A 308 -3.58 -13.37 -18.97
N ALA A 309 -3.09 -13.71 -17.77
CA ALA A 309 -2.91 -12.75 -16.68
C ALA A 309 -1.98 -11.56 -17.03
N ALA A 310 -1.08 -11.71 -18.02
CA ALA A 310 -0.24 -10.61 -18.49
C ALA A 310 -1.03 -9.51 -19.25
N ARG A 311 -2.25 -9.81 -19.70
CA ARG A 311 -3.16 -8.89 -20.39
C ARG A 311 -4.22 -8.26 -19.47
N HIS A 312 -4.11 -8.46 -18.15
CA HIS A 312 -4.97 -7.77 -17.21
C HIS A 312 -4.78 -6.25 -17.30
N TYR A 313 -5.85 -5.50 -17.00
CA TYR A 313 -5.82 -4.04 -16.91
C TYR A 313 -6.23 -3.58 -15.51
N ASP A 314 -5.57 -2.53 -15.04
CA ASP A 314 -5.84 -1.87 -13.77
C ASP A 314 -6.95 -0.82 -13.93
N MET A 315 -6.90 -0.07 -15.04
CA MET A 315 -7.75 1.09 -15.30
C MET A 315 -8.44 1.00 -16.66
N SER A 316 -9.61 1.62 -16.78
CA SER A 316 -10.30 1.79 -18.06
C SER A 316 -10.27 3.25 -18.49
N LEU A 317 -9.89 3.54 -19.74
CA LEU A 317 -10.10 4.86 -20.33
C LEU A 317 -11.34 4.82 -21.22
N TRP A 318 -12.47 5.33 -20.73
CA TRP A 318 -13.72 5.40 -21.48
C TRP A 318 -13.81 6.72 -22.24
N LEU A 319 -13.92 6.61 -23.55
CA LEU A 319 -14.01 7.72 -24.48
C LEU A 319 -15.40 7.71 -25.08
N THR A 320 -16.30 8.50 -24.48
CA THR A 320 -17.73 8.51 -24.78
C THR A 320 -18.08 9.67 -25.71
N GLU A 321 -18.67 9.36 -26.86
CA GLU A 321 -19.16 10.35 -27.81
C GLU A 321 -20.17 11.32 -27.18
N GLY A 322 -19.99 12.61 -27.42
CA GLY A 322 -20.88 13.67 -26.96
C GLY A 322 -20.89 13.91 -25.44
N MET A 323 -20.11 13.18 -24.66
CA MET A 323 -20.05 13.37 -23.21
C MET A 323 -19.39 14.71 -22.85
N ARG A 324 -20.00 15.42 -21.90
CA ARG A 324 -19.45 16.64 -21.31
C ARG A 324 -19.04 16.37 -19.87
N GLY A 325 -17.93 16.98 -19.44
CA GLY A 325 -17.35 16.73 -18.12
C GLY A 325 -16.57 15.41 -18.08
N GLY A 326 -16.38 14.88 -16.88
CA GLY A 326 -15.68 13.64 -16.63
C GLY A 326 -16.24 12.90 -15.42
N ALA A 327 -15.81 11.64 -15.29
CA ALA A 327 -15.95 10.85 -14.07
C ALA A 327 -14.72 9.94 -13.93
N GLY A 328 -14.26 9.75 -12.70
CA GLY A 328 -13.03 9.02 -12.44
C GLY A 328 -13.03 8.32 -11.09
N GLY A 329 -12.16 7.33 -10.94
CA GLY A 329 -12.00 6.59 -9.70
C GLY A 329 -11.03 5.43 -9.84
N ASP A 330 -11.19 4.42 -8.99
CA ASP A 330 -10.35 3.22 -8.96
C ASP A 330 -10.54 2.28 -10.18
N TRP A 331 -11.58 2.51 -10.98
CA TRP A 331 -11.88 1.76 -12.20
C TRP A 331 -11.35 2.40 -13.47
N GLY A 332 -10.90 3.66 -13.41
CA GLY A 332 -10.43 4.42 -14.57
C GLY A 332 -10.99 5.83 -14.68
N GLN A 333 -11.03 6.34 -15.92
CA GLN A 333 -11.54 7.65 -16.29
C GLN A 333 -12.57 7.50 -17.41
N ARG A 334 -13.62 8.33 -17.38
CA ARG A 334 -14.60 8.49 -18.46
C ARG A 334 -14.71 9.94 -18.83
N ILE A 335 -14.43 10.26 -20.10
CA ILE A 335 -14.46 11.61 -20.66
C ILE A 335 -15.02 11.59 -22.08
N GLY A 336 -15.32 12.77 -22.63
CA GLY A 336 -15.70 12.93 -24.04
C GLY A 336 -14.61 12.44 -24.98
N SER A 337 -14.95 11.62 -25.99
CA SER A 337 -13.99 11.17 -27.00
C SER A 337 -13.47 12.36 -27.82
N GLU A 338 -14.34 13.26 -28.24
CA GLU A 338 -13.98 14.46 -29.00
C GLU A 338 -13.17 15.43 -28.15
N TYR A 339 -13.49 15.52 -26.85
CA TYR A 339 -12.71 16.33 -25.92
C TYR A 339 -11.26 15.83 -25.84
N LEU A 340 -11.05 14.53 -25.63
CA LEU A 340 -9.70 13.98 -25.56
C LEU A 340 -8.96 14.16 -26.88
N VAL A 341 -9.60 13.80 -28.02
CA VAL A 341 -8.98 13.87 -29.34
C VAL A 341 -8.54 15.29 -29.69
N ASN A 342 -9.35 16.30 -29.36
CA ASN A 342 -8.99 17.70 -29.60
C ASN A 342 -7.90 18.24 -28.67
N ALA A 343 -7.62 17.54 -27.56
CA ALA A 343 -6.65 17.93 -26.54
C ALA A 343 -5.40 17.04 -26.54
N LEU A 344 -5.21 16.17 -27.54
CA LEU A 344 -4.10 15.20 -27.54
C LEU A 344 -2.72 15.85 -27.47
N ASP A 345 -2.57 17.08 -27.98
CA ASP A 345 -1.32 17.82 -27.96
C ASP A 345 -1.23 18.83 -26.80
N ASP A 346 -2.27 18.96 -25.98
CA ASP A 346 -2.26 19.89 -24.86
C ASP A 346 -1.26 19.43 -23.80
N ASP A 347 -0.54 20.39 -23.21
CA ASP A 347 0.35 20.13 -22.08
C ASP A 347 -0.45 19.56 -20.91
N ASP A 348 -1.61 20.13 -20.59
CA ASP A 348 -2.48 19.73 -19.49
C ASP A 348 -3.90 19.42 -20.01
N ILE A 349 -4.24 18.12 -20.07
CA ILE A 349 -5.61 17.70 -20.44
C ILE A 349 -6.47 17.76 -19.18
N HIS A 350 -6.98 18.95 -18.88
CA HIS A 350 -7.63 19.31 -17.61
C HIS A 350 -8.58 18.24 -17.04
N ILE A 351 -9.61 17.81 -17.79
CA ILE A 351 -10.59 16.86 -17.26
C ILE A 351 -9.92 15.51 -16.99
N LEU A 352 -9.07 15.03 -17.89
CA LEU A 352 -8.35 13.78 -17.69
C LEU A 352 -7.46 13.82 -16.44
N LEU A 353 -6.75 14.93 -16.21
CA LEU A 353 -5.92 15.10 -15.02
C LEU A 353 -6.75 15.09 -13.74
N HIS A 354 -7.91 15.77 -13.74
CA HIS A 354 -8.84 15.79 -12.61
C HIS A 354 -9.35 14.37 -12.30
N GLU A 355 -9.86 13.65 -13.31
CA GLU A 355 -10.39 12.30 -13.13
C GLU A 355 -9.32 11.27 -12.71
N MET A 356 -8.06 11.49 -13.10
CA MET A 356 -6.93 10.69 -12.58
C MET A 356 -6.71 10.88 -11.09
N GLY A 357 -6.93 12.09 -10.56
CA GLY A 357 -6.76 12.41 -9.14
C GLY A 357 -7.63 11.55 -8.23
N HIS A 358 -8.88 11.30 -8.63
CA HIS A 358 -9.79 10.40 -7.90
C HIS A 358 -9.26 8.96 -7.79
N GLY A 359 -8.51 8.49 -8.80
CA GLY A 359 -7.84 7.18 -8.73
C GLY A 359 -6.81 7.10 -7.60
N PHE A 360 -6.15 8.22 -7.27
CA PHE A 360 -5.26 8.32 -6.11
C PHE A 360 -6.00 8.55 -4.79
N GLY A 361 -7.33 8.61 -4.82
CA GLY A 361 -8.19 8.88 -3.67
C GLY A 361 -8.45 10.36 -3.41
N LEU A 362 -7.96 11.27 -4.25
CA LEU A 362 -8.19 12.70 -4.03
C LEU A 362 -9.67 13.05 -4.16
N ASP A 363 -10.19 13.77 -3.18
CA ASP A 363 -11.60 14.19 -3.14
C ASP A 363 -11.96 15.16 -4.27
N ASP A 364 -13.24 15.19 -4.59
CA ASP A 364 -13.83 16.26 -5.40
C ASP A 364 -14.37 17.37 -4.51
N PHE A 365 -14.11 18.63 -4.88
CA PHE A 365 -14.41 19.80 -4.05
C PHE A 365 -15.44 20.71 -4.73
N TYR A 366 -16.72 20.34 -4.72
CA TYR A 366 -17.78 21.15 -5.35
C TYR A 366 -18.39 22.21 -4.44
N ASP A 367 -18.63 21.87 -3.18
CA ASP A 367 -19.48 22.61 -2.24
C ASP A 367 -18.69 23.32 -1.13
N TRP A 368 -17.38 23.13 -1.10
CA TRP A 368 -16.51 23.77 -0.12
C TRP A 368 -15.11 24.04 -0.67
N THR A 369 -14.30 24.77 0.09
CA THR A 369 -12.92 25.09 -0.30
C THR A 369 -12.03 25.14 0.93
N PRO A 370 -10.93 24.35 0.98
CA PRO A 370 -9.95 24.45 2.04
C PRO A 370 -9.35 25.84 2.16
N ALA A 371 -9.12 26.29 3.39
CA ALA A 371 -8.52 27.58 3.68
C ALA A 371 -7.12 27.73 3.06
N GLY A 372 -6.77 28.94 2.64
CA GLY A 372 -5.44 29.24 2.09
C GLY A 372 -5.23 28.78 0.64
N THR A 373 -6.29 28.36 -0.07
CA THR A 373 -6.22 27.92 -1.47
C THR A 373 -6.86 28.95 -2.41
N ALA A 374 -6.16 29.31 -3.49
CA ALA A 374 -6.67 30.22 -4.53
C ALA A 374 -7.47 29.49 -5.64
N GLY A 375 -7.35 28.17 -5.68
CA GLY A 375 -7.85 27.28 -6.74
C GLY A 375 -6.86 26.13 -6.94
N PHE A 376 -7.36 24.94 -7.24
CA PHE A 376 -6.57 23.72 -7.43
C PHE A 376 -7.33 22.74 -8.32
N LEU A 377 -6.63 21.79 -8.92
CA LEU A 377 -7.18 20.93 -9.98
C LEU A 377 -8.38 20.13 -9.49
N MET A 378 -8.29 19.57 -8.27
CA MET A 378 -9.37 18.77 -7.69
C MET A 378 -10.59 19.59 -7.25
N LYS A 379 -10.52 20.92 -7.32
CA LYS A 379 -11.68 21.80 -7.28
C LYS A 379 -12.02 22.20 -8.71
N ALA A 380 -12.90 21.41 -9.32
CA ALA A 380 -13.24 21.49 -10.74
C ALA A 380 -13.50 22.94 -11.20
N GLY A 381 -12.86 23.34 -12.30
CA GLY A 381 -13.02 24.66 -12.90
C GLY A 381 -12.21 25.80 -12.27
N THR A 382 -11.45 25.55 -11.19
CA THR A 382 -10.60 26.59 -10.56
C THR A 382 -9.13 26.55 -10.95
N ALA A 383 -8.65 25.42 -11.48
CA ALA A 383 -7.35 25.29 -12.11
C ALA A 383 -7.42 24.23 -13.22
N THR A 384 -6.63 24.39 -14.28
CA THR A 384 -6.59 23.47 -15.42
C THR A 384 -5.39 22.51 -15.40
N ARG A 385 -4.56 22.59 -14.36
CA ARG A 385 -3.31 21.84 -14.20
C ARG A 385 -3.08 21.51 -12.74
N ILE A 386 -2.28 20.48 -12.47
CA ILE A 386 -1.86 20.10 -11.11
C ILE A 386 -1.15 21.29 -10.46
N THR A 387 -1.65 21.74 -9.32
CA THR A 387 -1.11 22.87 -8.56
C THR A 387 -0.22 22.39 -7.42
N PRO A 388 0.50 23.30 -6.72
CA PRO A 388 1.20 22.95 -5.49
C PRO A 388 0.28 22.37 -4.41
N PHE A 389 -0.99 22.80 -4.33
CA PHE A 389 -1.93 22.24 -3.36
C PHE A 389 -2.28 20.79 -3.71
N ASP A 390 -2.58 20.48 -4.97
CA ASP A 390 -2.83 19.10 -5.43
C ASP A 390 -1.62 18.19 -5.19
N THR A 391 -0.42 18.70 -5.45
CA THR A 391 0.85 17.99 -5.22
C THR A 391 1.01 17.62 -3.74
N TRP A 392 0.81 18.57 -2.83
CA TRP A 392 0.92 18.30 -1.40
C TRP A 392 -0.22 17.42 -0.87
N MET A 393 -1.43 17.53 -1.43
CA MET A 393 -2.54 16.66 -1.09
C MET A 393 -2.25 15.21 -1.49
N LEU A 394 -1.70 14.98 -2.67
CA LEU A 394 -1.23 13.68 -3.14
C LEU A 394 -0.11 13.12 -2.25
N ARG A 395 0.87 13.95 -1.87
CA ARG A 395 1.93 13.59 -0.92
C ARG A 395 1.37 13.24 0.46
N ASP A 396 0.32 13.92 0.91
CA ASP A 396 -0.33 13.63 2.20
C ASP A 396 -1.02 12.26 2.19
N TRP A 397 -1.69 11.92 1.09
CA TRP A 397 -2.23 10.58 0.87
C TRP A 397 -1.14 9.50 0.95
N TRP A 398 -0.03 9.69 0.25
CA TRP A 398 1.10 8.76 0.33
C TRP A 398 1.63 8.64 1.76
N ARG A 399 1.81 9.76 2.47
CA ARG A 399 2.29 9.80 3.86
C ARG A 399 1.44 8.94 4.79
N HIS A 400 0.12 8.98 4.64
CA HIS A 400 -0.79 8.18 5.47
C HIS A 400 -0.89 6.72 5.02
N LEU A 401 -0.75 6.43 3.73
CA LEU A 401 -0.93 5.07 3.22
C LEU A 401 0.36 4.24 3.17
N LYS A 402 1.55 4.86 3.04
CA LYS A 402 2.81 4.16 2.71
C LYS A 402 3.17 2.99 3.62
N HIS A 403 2.80 3.07 4.89
CA HIS A 403 3.06 2.02 5.90
C HIS A 403 2.44 0.67 5.51
N ARG A 404 1.33 0.68 4.75
CA ARG A 404 0.68 -0.54 4.25
C ARG A 404 1.55 -1.33 3.27
N TYR A 405 2.56 -0.69 2.68
CA TYR A 405 3.50 -1.29 1.73
C TYR A 405 4.90 -1.48 2.35
N GLY A 406 5.07 -1.18 3.64
CA GLY A 406 6.34 -1.36 4.37
C GLY A 406 7.32 -0.18 4.31
N TYR A 407 6.83 1.06 4.12
CA TYR A 407 7.65 2.29 4.01
C TYR A 407 7.34 3.37 5.05
#